data_AF-A0AAU8ISE1-F1
#
_entry.id   AF-A0AAU8ISE1-F1
#
_cell.length_a   1.000
_cell.length_b   1.000
_cell.length_c   1.000
_cell.angle_alpha   90.00
_cell.angle_beta   90.00
_cell.angle_gamma   90.00
#
_symmetry.space_group_name_H-M   'P 1'
#
loop_
_entity.id
_entity.type
_entity.pdbx_description
1 polymer ?
#
loop_
_entity_poly.entity_id
_entity_poly.type
_entity_poly.pdbx_seq_one_letter_code
_entity_poly.pdbx_strand_id
1 'polypeptide(L)'
;MTPDAERDLNQLRAAVGEYRAAATAAGLDWPAAGAAAPRPHTDGTRRLLAVDRIGEQPLWLHSQGWRDRRLLPNGGWLPPWPPDPSETLDILGLSTGTPFPWRAQLPLFHFGFVVFTYVLDEGPYEGEVWRYEIAPDAYDAVRAAPNLSALFAQWTRGITEHVIRHDETNDWLAVDDEALLQLAPTLDPFAFPVSVAAHPLLRERQRACGVDLDSVDRGFDSQEELWEEIDAVRKELGLP
;
A
#
# COMPACT_ATOMS: atom_id res chain seq x y z
N MET A 1 -21.24 4.63 -10.72
CA MET A 1 -19.94 4.13 -11.18
C MET A 1 -19.75 4.59 -12.62
N THR A 2 -18.61 5.20 -12.94
CA THR A 2 -18.28 5.59 -14.32
C THR A 2 -17.79 4.37 -15.11
N PRO A 3 -17.86 4.38 -16.45
CA PRO A 3 -17.31 3.28 -17.27
C PRO A 3 -15.84 3.00 -17.02
N ASP A 4 -15.03 4.03 -16.75
CA ASP A 4 -13.61 3.88 -16.41
C ASP A 4 -13.42 3.17 -15.06
N ALA A 5 -14.18 3.57 -14.02
CA ALA A 5 -14.11 2.93 -12.71
C ALA A 5 -14.53 1.44 -12.76
N GLU A 6 -15.50 1.10 -13.61
CA GLU A 6 -15.91 -0.30 -13.82
C GLU A 6 -14.81 -1.11 -14.53
N ARG A 7 -14.18 -0.53 -15.56
CA ARG A 7 -13.06 -1.16 -16.26
C ARG A 7 -11.90 -1.42 -15.29
N ASP A 8 -11.55 -0.42 -14.49
CA ASP A 8 -10.41 -0.50 -13.58
C ASP A 8 -10.67 -1.53 -12.47
N LEU A 9 -11.91 -1.65 -11.99
CA LEU A 9 -12.31 -2.70 -11.06
C LEU A 9 -12.24 -4.10 -11.69
N ASN A 10 -12.63 -4.24 -12.95
CA ASN A 10 -12.55 -5.52 -13.66
C ASN A 10 -11.10 -5.96 -13.93
N GLN A 11 -10.21 -5.01 -14.25
CA GLN A 11 -8.77 -5.28 -14.35
C GLN A 11 -8.20 -5.75 -13.01
N LEU A 12 -8.60 -5.11 -11.92
CA LEU A 12 -8.15 -5.50 -10.58
C LEU A 12 -8.61 -6.93 -10.23
N ARG A 13 -9.87 -7.26 -10.51
CA ARG A 13 -10.42 -8.61 -10.29
C ARG A 13 -9.63 -9.67 -11.06
N ALA A 14 -9.28 -9.39 -12.31
CA ALA A 14 -8.47 -10.30 -13.13
C ALA A 14 -7.07 -10.49 -12.53
N ALA A 15 -6.37 -9.39 -12.22
CA ALA A 15 -5.02 -9.43 -11.65
C ALA A 15 -4.97 -10.18 -10.30
N VAL A 16 -5.96 -9.97 -9.42
CA VAL A 16 -6.09 -10.72 -8.16
C VAL A 16 -6.39 -12.20 -8.41
N GLY A 17 -7.20 -12.52 -9.42
CA GLY A 17 -7.47 -13.91 -9.81
C GLY A 17 -6.20 -14.63 -10.27
N GLU A 18 -5.38 -13.97 -11.07
CA GLU A 18 -4.08 -14.48 -11.52
C GLU A 18 -3.11 -14.66 -10.35
N TYR A 19 -3.02 -13.66 -9.46
CA TYR A 19 -2.21 -13.74 -8.25
C TYR A 19 -2.61 -14.93 -7.37
N ARG A 20 -3.91 -15.08 -7.10
CA ARG A 20 -4.45 -16.22 -6.34
C ARG A 20 -4.06 -17.55 -6.98
N ALA A 21 -4.20 -17.67 -8.29
CA ALA A 21 -3.84 -18.90 -9.00
C ALA A 21 -2.35 -19.21 -8.88
N ALA A 22 -1.48 -18.21 -9.05
CA ALA A 22 -0.04 -18.36 -8.90
C ALA A 22 0.36 -18.70 -7.45
N ALA A 23 -0.22 -18.00 -6.46
CA ALA A 23 0.01 -18.25 -5.03
C ALA A 23 -0.39 -19.68 -4.64
N THR A 24 -1.55 -20.14 -5.11
CA THR A 24 -2.03 -21.50 -4.86
C THR A 24 -1.09 -22.53 -5.52
N ALA A 25 -0.65 -22.28 -6.75
CA ALA A 25 0.32 -23.15 -7.44
C ALA A 25 1.69 -23.17 -6.76
N ALA A 26 2.07 -22.09 -6.07
CA ALA A 26 3.29 -21.99 -5.28
C ALA A 26 3.19 -22.66 -3.90
N GLY A 27 2.04 -23.22 -3.53
CA GLY A 27 1.85 -23.97 -2.29
C GLY A 27 1.08 -23.23 -1.18
N LEU A 28 0.65 -21.99 -1.41
CA LEU A 28 -0.14 -21.26 -0.42
C LEU A 28 -1.57 -21.80 -0.36
N ASP A 29 -2.04 -22.17 0.84
CA ASP A 29 -3.45 -22.54 1.03
C ASP A 29 -4.35 -21.30 0.92
N TRP A 30 -4.94 -21.12 -0.27
CA TRP A 30 -5.88 -20.04 -0.50
C TRP A 30 -7.29 -20.47 -0.13
N PRO A 31 -7.89 -19.94 0.95
CA PRO A 31 -9.16 -20.42 1.44
C PRO A 31 -10.29 -20.20 0.42
N ALA A 32 -11.33 -21.02 0.50
CA ALA A 32 -12.60 -20.72 -0.14
C ALA A 32 -13.10 -19.33 0.30
N ALA A 33 -13.88 -18.67 -0.56
CA ALA A 33 -14.39 -17.33 -0.27
C ALA A 33 -15.02 -17.28 1.13
N GLY A 34 -14.46 -16.45 2.01
CA GLY A 34 -14.95 -16.25 3.36
C GLY A 34 -16.24 -15.44 3.38
N ALA A 35 -16.82 -15.28 4.56
CA ALA A 35 -17.88 -14.31 4.75
C ALA A 35 -17.36 -12.91 4.35
N ALA A 36 -18.13 -12.20 3.53
CA ALA A 36 -17.78 -10.85 3.13
C ALA A 36 -17.57 -9.98 4.38
N ALA A 37 -16.48 -9.21 4.41
CA ALA A 37 -16.29 -8.23 5.46
C ALA A 37 -17.46 -7.22 5.45
N PRO A 38 -17.90 -6.74 6.62
CA PRO A 38 -18.87 -5.65 6.69
C PRO A 38 -18.40 -4.48 5.83
N ARG A 39 -19.33 -3.85 5.11
CA ARG A 39 -19.00 -2.62 4.38
C ARG A 39 -18.54 -1.56 5.39
N PRO A 40 -17.51 -0.78 5.07
CA PRO A 40 -17.03 0.25 5.98
C PRO A 40 -18.08 1.30 6.29
N HIS A 41 -17.99 1.88 7.49
CA HIS A 41 -18.71 3.10 7.85
C HIS A 41 -18.07 4.27 7.10
N THR A 42 -18.63 4.61 5.94
CA THR A 42 -17.99 5.50 4.97
C THR A 42 -17.84 6.93 5.44
N ASP A 43 -18.71 7.45 6.32
CA ASP A 43 -18.74 8.88 6.64
C ASP A 43 -17.59 9.32 7.55
N GLY A 44 -17.36 8.57 8.64
CA GLY A 44 -16.21 8.83 9.52
C GLY A 44 -14.88 8.65 8.80
N THR A 45 -14.79 7.63 7.95
CA THR A 45 -13.62 7.34 7.11
C THR A 45 -13.33 8.48 6.14
N ARG A 46 -14.35 8.96 5.41
CA ARG A 46 -14.23 10.09 4.49
C ARG A 46 -13.76 11.36 5.19
N ARG A 47 -14.31 11.63 6.39
CA ARG A 47 -13.88 12.78 7.20
C ARG A 47 -12.44 12.63 7.68
N LEU A 48 -12.03 11.45 8.14
CA LEU A 48 -10.67 11.16 8.58
C LEU A 48 -9.66 11.42 7.44
N LEU A 49 -9.93 10.86 6.26
CA LEU A 49 -9.07 10.95 5.08
C LEU A 49 -9.24 12.25 4.28
N ALA A 50 -10.15 13.15 4.70
CA ALA A 50 -10.46 14.40 4.01
C ALA A 50 -10.81 14.21 2.52
N VAL A 51 -11.64 13.20 2.21
CA VAL A 51 -12.07 12.89 0.84
C VAL A 51 -13.59 12.81 0.72
N ASP A 52 -14.10 13.16 -0.46
CA ASP A 52 -15.55 13.14 -0.73
C ASP A 52 -16.09 11.73 -0.99
N ARG A 53 -15.23 10.82 -1.46
CA ARG A 53 -15.60 9.45 -1.82
C ARG A 53 -14.47 8.46 -1.55
N ILE A 54 -14.83 7.19 -1.39
CA ILE A 54 -13.90 6.07 -1.39
C ILE A 54 -14.15 5.30 -2.69
N GLY A 55 -13.09 5.01 -3.45
CA GLY A 55 -13.18 4.28 -4.71
C GLY A 55 -13.65 2.83 -4.54
N GLU A 56 -14.21 2.25 -5.60
CA GLU A 56 -14.74 0.87 -5.59
C GLU A 56 -13.66 -0.20 -5.47
N GLN A 57 -12.44 0.06 -5.97
CA GLN A 57 -11.32 -0.88 -5.91
C GLN A 57 -10.95 -1.29 -4.48
N PRO A 58 -10.63 -0.36 -3.55
CA PRO A 58 -10.33 -0.75 -2.19
C PRO A 58 -11.57 -1.34 -1.50
N LEU A 59 -12.78 -0.81 -1.72
CA LEU A 59 -14.01 -1.39 -1.14
C LEU A 59 -14.18 -2.87 -1.53
N TRP A 60 -13.91 -3.20 -2.80
CA TRP A 60 -13.96 -4.56 -3.29
C TRP A 60 -12.85 -5.44 -2.70
N LEU A 61 -11.61 -4.94 -2.55
CA LEU A 61 -10.51 -5.70 -1.96
C LEU A 61 -10.84 -6.16 -0.53
N HIS A 62 -11.33 -5.26 0.32
CA HIS A 62 -11.70 -5.64 1.68
C HIS A 62 -12.93 -6.56 1.74
N SER A 63 -13.81 -6.52 0.74
CA SER A 63 -14.92 -7.48 0.65
C SER A 63 -14.44 -8.92 0.41
N GLN A 64 -13.18 -9.13 0.00
CA GLN A 64 -12.61 -10.46 -0.24
C GLN A 64 -12.33 -11.29 1.03
N GLY A 65 -12.42 -10.69 2.23
CA GLY A 65 -12.31 -11.43 3.50
C GLY A 65 -10.88 -11.91 3.82
N TRP A 66 -9.85 -11.21 3.34
CA TRP A 66 -8.44 -11.59 3.55
C TRP A 66 -7.88 -11.25 4.93
N ARG A 67 -8.62 -10.48 5.73
CA ARG A 67 -8.13 -9.85 6.96
C ARG A 67 -7.40 -10.80 7.92
N ASP A 68 -7.94 -12.00 8.11
CA ASP A 68 -7.42 -12.96 9.09
C ASP A 68 -6.49 -14.00 8.45
N ARG A 69 -5.92 -13.70 7.28
CA ARG A 69 -5.15 -14.63 6.44
C ARG A 69 -3.83 -14.02 5.97
N ARG A 70 -2.78 -14.84 5.92
CA ARG A 70 -1.43 -14.47 5.45
C ARG A 70 -1.32 -14.66 3.92
N LEU A 71 -2.18 -13.97 3.17
CA LEU A 71 -2.32 -14.17 1.72
C LEU A 71 -1.43 -13.29 0.86
N LEU A 72 -0.82 -12.27 1.45
CA LEU A 72 0.05 -11.31 0.76
C LEU A 72 1.53 -11.71 0.93
N PRO A 73 2.44 -11.19 0.08
CA PRO A 73 3.87 -11.44 0.23
C PRO A 73 4.39 -11.05 1.63
N ASN A 74 5.43 -11.72 2.12
CA ASN A 74 5.98 -11.58 3.47
C ASN A 74 4.92 -11.64 4.60
N GLY A 75 3.84 -12.41 4.38
CA GLY A 75 2.78 -12.55 5.36
C GLY A 75 1.99 -11.28 5.63
N GLY A 76 2.04 -10.31 4.72
CA GLY A 76 1.34 -9.05 4.88
C GLY A 76 -0.16 -9.22 5.08
N TRP A 77 -0.75 -8.21 5.70
CA TRP A 77 -2.18 -8.19 6.00
C TRP A 77 -2.87 -6.93 5.46
N LEU A 78 -4.19 -7.05 5.32
CA LEU A 78 -5.10 -5.97 4.97
C LEU A 78 -5.72 -5.44 6.27
N PRO A 79 -5.34 -4.24 6.76
CA PRO A 79 -5.89 -3.70 8.00
C PRO A 79 -7.41 -3.46 7.90
N PRO A 80 -8.13 -3.37 9.03
CA PRO A 80 -9.55 -2.98 9.04
C PRO A 80 -9.81 -1.61 8.39
N TRP A 81 -11.07 -1.36 8.03
CA TRP A 81 -11.51 -0.05 7.55
C TRP A 81 -12.03 0.89 8.63
N PRO A 82 -11.51 2.12 8.58
CA PRO A 82 -10.12 2.37 8.92
C PRO A 82 -9.80 1.67 10.26
N PRO A 83 -8.53 1.35 10.54
CA PRO A 83 -8.14 1.01 11.89
C PRO A 83 -8.43 2.20 12.83
N ASP A 84 -8.09 2.04 14.11
CA ASP A 84 -8.13 3.13 15.08
C ASP A 84 -7.79 4.48 14.39
N PRO A 85 -8.70 5.48 14.43
CA PRO A 85 -8.47 6.74 13.73
C PRO A 85 -7.15 7.41 14.11
N SER A 86 -6.67 7.24 15.34
CA SER A 86 -5.39 7.79 15.78
C SER A 86 -4.21 7.04 15.14
N GLU A 87 -4.25 5.71 15.09
CA GLU A 87 -3.25 4.86 14.42
C GLU A 87 -3.21 5.13 12.91
N THR A 88 -4.38 5.36 12.30
CA THR A 88 -4.47 5.73 10.88
C THR A 88 -3.71 7.03 10.62
N LEU A 89 -3.91 8.05 11.46
CA LEU A 89 -3.20 9.32 11.30
C LEU A 89 -1.69 9.17 11.54
N ASP A 90 -1.27 8.32 12.48
CA ASP A 90 0.16 8.03 12.69
C ASP A 90 0.82 7.43 11.44
N ILE A 91 0.15 6.47 10.79
CA ILE A 91 0.64 5.87 9.55
C ILE A 91 0.74 6.92 8.43
N LEU A 92 -0.26 7.79 8.32
CA LEU A 92 -0.28 8.83 7.29
C LEU A 92 0.81 9.90 7.53
N GLY A 93 1.32 10.02 8.76
CA GLY A 93 2.50 10.81 9.11
C GLY A 93 3.81 10.38 8.45
N LEU A 94 3.84 9.24 7.75
CA LEU A 94 4.97 8.82 6.92
C LEU A 94 5.02 9.55 5.56
N SER A 95 4.02 10.38 5.23
CA SER A 95 3.81 10.95 3.90
C SER A 95 4.59 12.24 3.62
N THR A 96 5.77 12.39 4.22
CA THR A 96 6.61 13.57 4.00
C THR A 96 6.98 13.71 2.52
N GLY A 97 6.73 14.89 1.96
CA GLY A 97 7.08 15.23 0.58
C GLY A 97 6.22 14.58 -0.51
N THR A 98 5.13 13.87 -0.16
CA THR A 98 4.23 13.32 -1.18
C THR A 98 3.59 14.43 -2.02
N PRO A 99 3.37 14.22 -3.33
CA PRO A 99 2.85 15.26 -4.22
C PRO A 99 1.32 15.45 -4.16
N PHE A 100 0.67 14.89 -3.14
CA PHE A 100 -0.76 14.94 -2.87
C PHE A 100 -0.99 15.17 -1.37
N PRO A 101 -2.19 15.60 -0.95
CA PRO A 101 -2.49 15.80 0.46
C PRO A 101 -2.26 14.52 1.28
N TRP A 102 -1.50 14.60 2.36
CA TRP A 102 -1.08 13.45 3.16
C TRP A 102 -2.26 12.61 3.71
N ARG A 103 -3.42 13.23 3.95
CA ARG A 103 -4.66 12.56 4.39
C ARG A 103 -5.42 11.85 3.29
N ALA A 104 -5.27 12.27 2.04
CA ALA A 104 -6.07 11.83 0.90
C ALA A 104 -5.62 10.46 0.36
N GLN A 105 -5.37 9.51 1.25
CA GLN A 105 -4.93 8.16 0.93
C GLN A 105 -5.34 7.19 2.04
N LEU A 106 -5.49 5.92 1.69
CA LEU A 106 -5.90 4.85 2.59
C LEU A 106 -4.74 3.89 2.85
N PRO A 107 -4.31 3.68 4.11
CA PRO A 107 -3.44 2.55 4.45
C PRO A 107 -4.10 1.22 4.05
N LEU A 108 -3.48 0.50 3.12
CA LEU A 108 -4.09 -0.65 2.45
C LEU A 108 -3.38 -1.96 2.74
N PHE A 109 -2.05 -2.03 2.74
CA PHE A 109 -1.34 -3.25 3.09
C PHE A 109 -0.23 -2.93 4.08
N HIS A 110 -0.03 -3.82 5.05
CA HIS A 110 1.00 -3.62 6.06
C HIS A 110 1.86 -4.88 6.20
N PHE A 111 3.18 -4.68 6.19
CA PHE A 111 4.20 -5.73 6.05
C PHE A 111 5.33 -5.54 7.07
N GLY A 112 5.01 -5.58 8.37
CA GLY A 112 5.97 -5.38 9.46
C GLY A 112 6.58 -3.98 9.52
N PHE A 113 7.49 -3.67 8.59
CA PHE A 113 8.23 -2.42 8.46
C PHE A 113 7.89 -1.63 7.19
N VAL A 114 6.98 -2.10 6.32
CA VAL A 114 6.51 -1.33 5.15
C VAL A 114 5.00 -1.24 5.16
N VAL A 115 4.47 -0.06 4.84
CA VAL A 115 3.05 0.17 4.58
C VAL A 115 2.86 0.60 3.15
N PHE A 116 1.84 0.03 2.51
CA PHE A 116 1.37 0.46 1.20
C PHE A 116 0.03 1.18 1.38
N THR A 117 -0.10 2.36 0.79
CA THR A 117 -1.34 3.13 0.77
C THR A 117 -1.92 3.18 -0.64
N TYR A 118 -3.20 3.52 -0.72
CA TYR A 118 -3.93 3.77 -1.96
C TYR A 118 -4.40 5.22 -1.99
N VAL A 119 -3.99 5.97 -3.00
CA VAL A 119 -4.33 7.40 -3.12
C VAL A 119 -5.79 7.58 -3.49
N LEU A 120 -6.49 8.42 -2.73
CA LEU A 120 -7.91 8.76 -2.88
C LEU A 120 -8.14 10.21 -3.34
N ASP A 121 -7.07 10.99 -3.48
CA ASP A 121 -7.11 12.35 -4.03
C ASP A 121 -7.71 12.36 -5.45
N GLU A 122 -8.60 13.30 -5.76
CA GLU A 122 -9.23 13.43 -7.10
C GLU A 122 -8.30 14.05 -8.16
N GLY A 123 -6.99 14.05 -7.90
CA GLY A 123 -5.94 14.59 -8.74
C GLY A 123 -5.26 13.55 -9.64
N PRO A 124 -4.08 13.88 -10.21
CA PRO A 124 -3.38 13.02 -11.16
C PRO A 124 -2.84 11.71 -10.55
N TYR A 125 -2.85 11.60 -9.22
CA TYR A 125 -2.35 10.45 -8.48
C TYR A 125 -3.48 9.51 -8.02
N GLU A 126 -4.76 9.79 -8.34
CA GLU A 126 -5.90 8.95 -7.93
C GLU A 126 -5.64 7.47 -8.28
N GLY A 127 -5.74 6.59 -7.28
CA GLY A 127 -5.61 5.16 -7.43
C GLY A 127 -4.19 4.62 -7.55
N GLU A 128 -3.18 5.47 -7.49
CA GLU A 128 -1.79 5.02 -7.33
C GLU A 128 -1.60 4.31 -5.98
N VAL A 129 -0.66 3.36 -5.97
CA VAL A 129 -0.24 2.68 -4.75
C VAL A 129 1.13 3.23 -4.35
N TRP A 130 1.21 3.77 -3.14
CA TRP A 130 2.44 4.32 -2.57
C TRP A 130 2.93 3.44 -1.44
N ARG A 131 4.24 3.46 -1.16
CA ARG A 131 4.87 2.72 -0.07
C ARG A 131 5.70 3.65 0.82
N TYR A 132 5.77 3.26 2.09
CA TYR A 132 6.50 3.94 3.15
C TYR A 132 7.18 2.90 4.03
N GLU A 133 8.45 3.10 4.35
CA GLU A 133 9.15 2.31 5.34
C GLU A 133 8.95 2.91 6.73
N ILE A 134 8.55 2.08 7.69
CA ILE A 134 8.37 2.45 9.09
C ILE A 134 9.73 2.41 9.78
N ALA A 135 10.57 3.40 9.51
CA ALA A 135 11.82 3.61 10.22
C ALA A 135 11.99 5.09 10.59
N PRO A 136 12.61 5.41 11.76
CA PRO A 136 12.66 6.77 12.29
C PRO A 136 13.23 7.83 11.33
N ASP A 137 14.07 7.41 10.39
CA ASP A 137 14.76 8.28 9.43
C ASP A 137 14.45 7.91 7.96
N ALA A 138 13.46 7.04 7.72
CA ALA A 138 13.06 6.66 6.37
C ALA A 138 12.09 7.70 5.79
N TYR A 139 12.64 8.77 5.23
CA TYR A 139 11.91 9.72 4.37
C TYR A 139 11.80 9.15 2.94
N ASP A 140 11.27 7.94 2.83
CA ASP A 140 11.39 7.08 1.64
C ASP A 140 10.10 6.91 0.84
N ALA A 141 9.13 7.80 1.07
CA ALA A 141 7.85 7.84 0.35
C ALA A 141 8.07 7.73 -1.17
N VAL A 142 7.53 6.68 -1.78
CA VAL A 142 7.61 6.43 -3.23
C VAL A 142 6.40 5.68 -3.76
N ARG A 143 6.08 5.89 -5.03
CA ARG A 143 5.08 5.08 -5.73
C ARG A 143 5.57 3.64 -5.90
N ALA A 144 4.82 2.70 -5.34
CA ALA A 144 5.02 1.26 -5.49
C ALA A 144 4.46 0.73 -6.81
N ALA A 145 3.29 1.21 -7.22
CA ALA A 145 2.64 0.81 -8.45
C ALA A 145 1.68 1.91 -8.97
N PRO A 146 1.47 2.00 -10.30
CA PRO A 146 0.54 2.98 -10.87
C PRO A 146 -0.93 2.68 -10.54
N ASN A 147 -1.26 1.45 -10.13
CA ASN A 147 -2.56 1.06 -9.62
C ASN A 147 -2.49 -0.34 -8.99
N LEU A 148 -3.56 -0.77 -8.33
CA LEU A 148 -3.64 -2.08 -7.67
C LEU A 148 -3.46 -3.25 -8.64
N SER A 149 -4.02 -3.19 -9.84
CA SER A 149 -3.89 -4.26 -10.84
C SER A 149 -2.42 -4.48 -11.20
N ALA A 150 -1.67 -3.40 -11.40
CA ALA A 150 -0.24 -3.45 -11.68
C ALA A 150 0.58 -3.98 -10.49
N LEU A 151 0.18 -3.65 -9.25
CA LEU A 151 0.80 -4.20 -8.05
C LEU A 151 0.64 -5.72 -7.97
N PHE A 152 -0.59 -6.23 -8.12
CA PHE A 152 -0.83 -7.68 -8.14
C PHE A 152 -0.09 -8.38 -9.29
N ALA A 153 0.00 -7.73 -10.46
CA ALA A 153 0.78 -8.28 -11.57
C ALA A 153 2.27 -8.40 -11.24
N GLN A 154 2.86 -7.44 -10.52
CA GLN A 154 4.25 -7.55 -10.03
C GLN A 154 4.42 -8.72 -9.05
N TRP A 155 3.48 -8.91 -8.12
CA TRP A 155 3.54 -10.05 -7.19
C TRP A 155 3.38 -11.40 -7.90
N THR A 156 2.44 -11.51 -8.85
CA THR A 156 2.27 -12.72 -9.69
C THR A 156 3.54 -13.04 -10.48
N ARG A 157 4.18 -12.03 -11.07
CA ARG A 157 5.46 -12.18 -11.75
C ARG A 157 6.57 -12.58 -10.79
N GLY A 158 6.62 -12.01 -9.59
CA GLY A 158 7.56 -12.39 -8.54
C GLY A 158 7.47 -13.87 -8.17
N ILE A 159 6.26 -14.44 -8.11
CA ILE A 159 6.07 -15.89 -7.92
C ILE A 159 6.62 -16.68 -9.12
N THR A 160 6.29 -16.24 -10.33
CA THR A 160 6.69 -16.91 -11.58
C THR A 160 8.20 -16.88 -11.82
N GLU A 161 8.86 -15.78 -11.44
CA GLU A 161 10.31 -15.58 -11.51
C GLU A 161 11.03 -16.14 -10.28
N HIS A 162 10.32 -16.87 -9.40
CA HIS A 162 10.83 -17.49 -8.18
C HIS A 162 11.48 -16.53 -7.18
N VAL A 163 11.12 -15.25 -7.21
CA VAL A 163 11.47 -14.25 -6.20
C VAL A 163 10.54 -14.36 -4.99
N ILE A 164 9.28 -14.72 -5.22
CA ILE A 164 8.33 -15.06 -4.15
C ILE A 164 8.18 -16.57 -4.10
N ARG A 165 8.36 -17.17 -2.91
CA ARG A 165 8.23 -18.62 -2.69
C ARG A 165 7.42 -18.88 -1.43
N HIS A 166 6.77 -20.04 -1.35
CA HIS A 166 6.13 -20.46 -0.11
C HIS A 166 7.21 -20.82 0.93
N ASP A 167 7.08 -20.22 2.10
CA ASP A 167 7.86 -20.53 3.28
C ASP A 167 7.07 -21.53 4.13
N GLU A 168 7.46 -22.80 4.05
CA GLU A 168 6.82 -23.90 4.77
C GLU A 168 6.88 -23.73 6.30
N THR A 169 7.83 -22.95 6.82
CA THR A 169 7.99 -22.73 8.27
C THR A 169 6.94 -21.77 8.81
N ASN A 170 6.69 -20.69 8.09
CA ASN A 170 5.78 -19.62 8.52
C ASN A 170 4.39 -19.70 7.86
N ASP A 171 4.24 -20.62 6.91
CA ASP A 171 3.05 -20.87 6.09
C ASP A 171 2.52 -19.61 5.41
N TRP A 172 3.41 -18.93 4.69
CA TRP A 172 3.08 -17.76 3.88
C TRP A 172 3.97 -17.69 2.64
N LEU A 173 3.71 -16.73 1.75
CA LEU A 173 4.64 -16.39 0.69
C LEU A 173 5.73 -15.46 1.24
N ALA A 174 6.99 -15.83 1.07
CA ALA A 174 8.15 -15.01 1.41
C ALA A 174 8.82 -14.46 0.13
N VAL A 175 9.27 -13.21 0.19
CA VAL A 175 10.06 -12.56 -0.83
C VAL A 175 11.55 -12.82 -0.54
N ASP A 176 12.29 -13.22 -1.57
CA ASP A 176 13.75 -13.34 -1.54
C ASP A 176 14.35 -12.00 -1.96
N ASP A 177 14.67 -11.15 -0.96
CA ASP A 177 15.17 -9.77 -1.16
C ASP A 177 16.43 -9.74 -2.03
N GLU A 178 17.33 -10.71 -1.86
CA GLU A 178 18.57 -10.78 -2.63
C GLU A 178 18.27 -11.13 -4.09
N ALA A 179 17.43 -12.14 -4.33
CA ALA A 179 17.02 -12.50 -5.69
C ALA A 179 16.26 -11.35 -6.37
N LEU A 180 15.40 -10.63 -5.65
CA LEU A 180 14.69 -9.47 -6.19
C LEU A 180 15.65 -8.38 -6.66
N LEU A 181 16.63 -8.02 -5.83
CA LEU A 181 17.53 -6.89 -6.11
C LEU A 181 18.65 -7.23 -7.10
N GLN A 182 19.04 -8.51 -7.22
CA GLN A 182 20.19 -8.92 -8.05
C GLN A 182 19.82 -9.73 -9.29
N LEU A 183 18.73 -10.52 -9.23
CA LEU A 183 18.46 -11.58 -10.22
C LEU A 183 17.19 -11.34 -11.03
N ALA A 184 16.34 -10.39 -10.63
CA ALA A 184 15.07 -10.09 -11.30
C ALA A 184 14.97 -8.63 -11.77
N PRO A 185 15.81 -8.20 -12.75
CA PRO A 185 15.87 -6.81 -13.20
C PRO A 185 14.59 -6.31 -13.90
N THR A 186 13.65 -7.20 -14.20
CA THR A 186 12.37 -6.92 -14.86
C THR A 186 11.24 -6.66 -13.84
N LEU A 187 11.48 -6.91 -12.55
CA LEU A 187 10.57 -6.62 -11.46
C LEU A 187 10.86 -5.23 -10.90
N ASP A 188 9.81 -4.51 -10.50
CA ASP A 188 9.98 -3.24 -9.81
C ASP A 188 10.17 -3.52 -8.31
N PRO A 189 11.36 -3.30 -7.71
CA PRO A 189 11.59 -3.63 -6.30
C PRO A 189 10.69 -2.84 -5.35
N PHE A 190 10.20 -1.66 -5.76
CA PHE A 190 9.27 -0.87 -4.94
C PHE A 190 7.87 -1.47 -4.85
N ALA A 191 7.51 -2.41 -5.74
CA ALA A 191 6.26 -3.14 -5.66
C ALA A 191 6.27 -4.21 -4.56
N PHE A 192 7.42 -4.55 -3.98
CA PHE A 192 7.56 -5.63 -2.99
C PHE A 192 7.79 -5.05 -1.58
N PRO A 193 7.34 -5.77 -0.54
CA PRO A 193 7.52 -5.38 0.86
C PRO A 193 8.93 -5.70 1.37
N VAL A 194 9.92 -5.09 0.73
CA VAL A 194 11.36 -5.21 1.06
C VAL A 194 11.93 -3.83 1.34
N SER A 195 12.98 -3.75 2.17
CA SER A 195 13.70 -2.49 2.36
C SER A 195 14.53 -2.20 1.11
N VAL A 196 14.41 -0.99 0.57
CA VAL A 196 15.16 -0.56 -0.62
C VAL A 196 16.08 0.59 -0.23
N ALA A 197 17.09 0.28 0.57
CA ALA A 197 18.07 1.25 1.07
C ALA A 197 19.06 1.76 -0.01
N ALA A 198 18.97 1.28 -1.26
CA ALA A 198 19.81 1.73 -2.35
C ALA A 198 19.47 3.18 -2.76
N HIS A 199 20.11 4.15 -2.10
CA HIS A 199 19.82 5.58 -2.25
C HIS A 199 19.73 6.10 -3.70
N PRO A 200 20.55 5.67 -4.67
CA PRO A 200 20.39 6.14 -6.05
C PRO A 200 19.06 5.75 -6.68
N LEU A 201 18.62 4.50 -6.48
CA LEU A 201 17.37 3.98 -7.03
C LEU A 201 16.16 4.63 -6.36
N LEU A 202 16.20 4.77 -5.03
CA LEU A 202 15.16 5.47 -4.27
C LEU A 202 15.00 6.92 -4.73
N ARG A 203 16.11 7.66 -4.83
CA ARG A 203 16.09 9.08 -5.23
C ARG A 203 15.63 9.25 -6.69
N GLU A 204 16.01 8.34 -7.59
CA GLU A 204 15.48 8.35 -8.96
C GLU A 204 13.96 8.17 -8.97
N ARG A 205 13.44 7.20 -8.21
CA ARG A 205 12.00 6.97 -8.09
C ARG A 205 11.27 8.17 -7.50
N GLN A 206 11.79 8.76 -6.42
CA GLN A 206 11.21 9.95 -5.79
C GLN A 206 11.08 11.11 -6.79
N ARG A 207 12.14 11.39 -7.58
CA ARG A 207 12.09 12.41 -8.63
C ARG A 207 11.05 12.10 -9.70
N ALA A 208 11.03 10.85 -10.18
CA ALA A 208 10.09 10.42 -11.22
C ALA A 208 8.62 10.49 -10.78
N CYS A 209 8.38 10.37 -9.47
CA CYS A 209 7.05 10.42 -8.87
C CYS A 209 6.67 11.81 -8.34
N GLY A 210 7.53 12.82 -8.49
CA GLY A 210 7.24 14.20 -8.08
C GLY A 210 7.33 14.45 -6.58
N VAL A 211 8.02 13.59 -5.83
CA VAL A 211 8.25 13.80 -4.39
C VAL A 211 9.04 15.09 -4.19
N ASP A 212 8.61 15.90 -3.23
CA ASP A 212 9.33 17.10 -2.81
C ASP A 212 10.62 16.70 -2.07
N LEU A 213 11.72 16.65 -2.83
CA LEU A 213 13.03 16.29 -2.32
C LEU A 213 13.57 17.32 -1.34
N ASP A 214 13.17 18.59 -1.43
CA ASP A 214 13.62 19.61 -0.49
C ASP A 214 13.03 19.32 0.90
N SER A 215 11.74 18.95 0.97
CA SER A 215 11.11 18.49 2.22
C SER A 215 11.74 17.19 2.74
N VAL A 216 12.04 16.23 1.86
CA VAL A 216 12.76 15.00 2.26
C VAL A 216 14.15 15.32 2.82
N ASP A 217 14.87 16.26 2.21
CA ASP A 217 16.24 16.62 2.62
C ASP A 217 16.28 17.49 3.89
N ARG A 218 15.20 18.21 4.20
CA ARG A 218 14.99 18.84 5.52
C ARG A 218 14.77 17.81 6.64
N GLY A 219 14.34 16.60 6.29
CA GLY A 219 14.21 15.47 7.21
C GLY A 219 13.30 15.80 8.40
N PHE A 220 13.89 15.77 9.60
CA PHE A 220 13.16 15.93 10.86
C PHE A 220 12.30 17.20 10.92
N ASP A 221 12.79 18.33 10.40
CA ASP A 221 12.05 19.60 10.43
C ASP A 221 10.73 19.50 9.64
N SER A 222 10.76 18.89 8.45
CA SER A 222 9.55 18.64 7.65
C SER A 222 8.63 17.62 8.28
N GLN A 223 9.19 16.67 9.03
CA GLN A 223 8.41 15.69 9.76
C GLN A 223 7.69 16.32 10.96
N GLU A 224 8.34 17.21 11.70
CA GLU A 224 7.69 17.96 12.79
C GLU A 224 6.53 18.82 12.28
N GLU A 225 6.72 19.53 11.16
CA GLU A 225 5.64 20.31 10.51
C GLU A 225 4.42 19.42 10.21
N LEU A 226 4.64 18.21 9.67
CA LEU A 226 3.57 17.25 9.40
C LEU A 226 2.91 16.73 10.70
N TRP A 227 3.68 16.48 11.75
CA TRP A 227 3.14 16.07 13.04
C TRP A 227 2.29 17.15 13.72
N GLU A 228 2.67 18.43 13.59
CA GLU A 228 1.86 19.55 14.06
C GLU A 228 0.50 19.62 13.32
N GLU A 229 0.50 19.38 12.00
CA GLU A 229 -0.73 19.27 11.22
C GLU A 229 -1.60 18.11 11.68
N ILE A 230 -1.00 16.93 11.93
CA ILE A 230 -1.70 15.75 12.45
C ILE A 230 -2.36 16.05 13.79
N ASP A 231 -1.66 16.72 14.71
CA ASP A 231 -2.19 17.09 16.02
C ASP A 231 -3.34 18.11 15.91
N ALA A 232 -3.27 19.04 14.96
CA ALA A 232 -4.37 19.95 14.68
C ALA A 232 -5.62 19.19 14.17
N VAL A 233 -5.41 18.21 13.29
CA VAL A 233 -6.49 17.35 12.75
C VAL A 233 -7.08 16.46 13.83
N ARG A 234 -6.27 15.85 14.70
CA ARG A 234 -6.75 15.08 15.85
C ARG A 234 -7.71 15.89 16.71
N LYS A 235 -7.34 17.13 17.04
CA LYS A 235 -8.19 18.06 17.79
C LYS A 235 -9.50 18.36 17.06
N GLU A 236 -9.46 18.60 15.75
CA GLU A 236 -10.66 18.84 14.92
C GLU A 236 -11.63 17.64 14.89
N LEU A 237 -11.06 16.42 14.88
CA LEU A 237 -11.80 15.17 14.86
C LEU A 237 -12.24 14.70 16.25
N GLY A 238 -11.77 15.35 17.32
CA GLY A 238 -12.04 14.95 18.71
C GLY A 238 -11.31 13.67 19.12
N LEU A 239 -10.15 13.40 18.52
CA LEU A 239 -9.27 12.29 18.81
C LEU A 239 -8.24 12.68 19.89
N PRO A 240 -7.75 11.72 20.69
CA PRO A 240 -6.66 11.96 21.64
C PRO A 240 -5.36 12.35 20.95
#